data_AF-D9US14-F1
#
_entry.id   AF-D9US14-F1
#
_cell.length_a   1.000
_cell.length_b   1.000
_cell.length_c   1.000
_cell.angle_alpha   90.00
_cell.angle_beta   90.00
_cell.angle_gamma   90.00
#
_symmetry.space_group_name_H-M   'P 1'
#
loop_
_entity.id
_entity.type
_entity.pdbx_description
1 polymer ?
#
loop_
_entity_poly.entity_id
_entity_poly.type
_entity_poly.pdbx_seq_one_letter_code
_entity_poly.pdbx_strand_id
1 'polypeptide(L)'
;MTTSSQPTALRTALCATVAAVLSLGPAATATATADDDRSGGWKGEGGLTLTSEQNNAVDSYLAHARRAERTISVRVRAAAALTGAEVVGFDKRLKSPDSLKRKVAGTLVEQPGRNVASVLAGIGDAVRYTLQWGDTAYTSGVTRASGALADWGNESTKWSNTWGRASGYKGLNTGWRAPRSGQLFEVQFHTPASKHAQEATHRLYEEQRLPSTGPERKRELQREQDALFAAVPVPAGARSLAAPAPRPAPVPASA
;
A
#
# COMPACT_ATOMS: atom_id res chain seq x y z
N MET A 1 57.64 -31.89 -50.89
CA MET A 1 56.73 -33.04 -50.72
C MET A 1 55.62 -32.63 -49.77
N THR A 2 54.38 -32.77 -50.23
CA THR A 2 53.10 -32.76 -49.50
C THR A 2 52.73 -31.56 -48.63
N THR A 3 51.95 -30.68 -49.26
CA THR A 3 50.83 -29.87 -48.73
C THR A 3 49.78 -30.68 -47.97
N SER A 4 49.16 -30.11 -46.92
CA SER A 4 47.76 -30.35 -46.53
C SER A 4 47.40 -29.32 -45.43
N SER A 5 46.69 -28.23 -45.71
CA SER A 5 45.24 -28.09 -45.88
C SER A 5 44.42 -28.36 -44.61
N GLN A 6 43.79 -27.28 -44.12
CA GLN A 6 42.75 -27.20 -43.07
C GLN A 6 41.55 -28.14 -43.38
N PRO A 7 40.69 -28.41 -42.38
CA PRO A 7 39.43 -27.66 -42.39
C PRO A 7 38.87 -27.26 -41.02
N THR A 8 38.24 -26.09 -41.05
CA THR A 8 37.14 -25.59 -40.22
C THR A 8 36.10 -26.67 -39.90
N ALA A 9 35.70 -26.79 -38.63
CA ALA A 9 34.45 -27.43 -38.24
C ALA A 9 33.62 -26.48 -37.38
N LEU A 10 32.74 -25.78 -38.09
CA LEU A 10 31.54 -25.13 -37.60
C LEU A 10 30.71 -26.15 -36.80
N ARG A 11 30.44 -25.91 -35.51
CA ARG A 11 29.40 -26.65 -34.78
C ARG A 11 28.18 -25.77 -34.60
N THR A 12 27.26 -25.95 -35.53
CA THR A 12 25.85 -25.52 -35.48
C THR A 12 25.05 -26.48 -34.59
N ALA A 13 23.94 -25.97 -34.06
CA ALA A 13 22.83 -26.65 -33.37
C ALA A 13 23.07 -26.89 -31.85
N LEU A 14 22.15 -26.53 -30.96
CA LEU A 14 20.71 -26.77 -31.06
C LEU A 14 19.92 -25.70 -30.28
N CYS A 15 18.88 -25.16 -30.91
CA CYS A 15 17.77 -24.49 -30.24
C CYS A 15 17.15 -25.42 -29.19
N ALA A 16 17.04 -24.95 -27.96
CA ALA A 16 16.09 -25.50 -26.98
C ALA A 16 15.27 -24.34 -26.41
N THR A 17 14.24 -23.98 -27.15
CA THR A 17 13.09 -23.22 -26.67
C THR A 17 12.39 -24.06 -25.59
N VAL A 18 12.49 -23.66 -24.32
CA VAL A 18 11.60 -24.18 -23.29
C VAL A 18 10.29 -23.41 -23.40
N ALA A 19 9.36 -23.97 -24.18
CA ALA A 19 7.96 -23.58 -24.16
C ALA A 19 7.36 -24.05 -22.83
N ALA A 20 7.19 -23.13 -21.88
CA ALA A 20 6.35 -23.37 -20.72
C ALA A 20 4.89 -23.33 -21.20
N VAL A 21 4.27 -24.52 -21.27
CA VAL A 21 2.86 -24.72 -21.58
C VAL A 21 2.03 -24.05 -20.48
N LEU A 22 1.43 -22.91 -20.81
CA LEU A 22 0.31 -22.33 -20.08
C LEU A 22 -0.88 -23.28 -20.23
N SER A 23 -1.16 -24.08 -19.19
CA SER A 23 -2.44 -24.75 -19.05
C SER A 23 -3.52 -23.69 -18.74
N LEU A 24 -4.13 -23.19 -19.81
CA LEU A 24 -5.40 -22.48 -19.79
C LEU A 24 -6.48 -23.43 -19.26
N GLY A 25 -6.78 -23.32 -17.96
CA GLY A 25 -8.06 -23.78 -17.43
C GLY A 25 -9.19 -22.99 -18.12
N PRO A 26 -10.38 -23.60 -18.30
CA PRO A 26 -11.46 -22.98 -19.06
C PRO A 26 -11.80 -21.62 -18.46
N ALA A 27 -11.75 -20.60 -19.32
CA ALA A 27 -12.21 -19.26 -19.03
C ALA A 27 -13.65 -19.35 -18.54
N ALA A 28 -13.86 -19.06 -17.25
CA ALA A 28 -15.18 -18.82 -16.73
C ALA A 28 -15.73 -17.60 -17.48
N THR A 29 -16.67 -17.87 -18.38
CA THR A 29 -17.52 -16.88 -19.03
C THR A 29 -18.15 -16.02 -17.93
N ALA A 30 -17.58 -14.83 -17.73
CA ALA A 30 -18.24 -13.77 -16.98
C ALA A 30 -19.43 -13.31 -17.83
N THR A 31 -20.58 -13.96 -17.61
CA THR A 31 -21.87 -13.43 -18.03
C THR A 31 -22.06 -12.10 -17.34
N ALA A 32 -22.03 -11.03 -18.14
CA ALA A 32 -22.53 -9.73 -17.72
C ALA A 32 -24.03 -9.87 -17.50
N THR A 33 -24.47 -9.97 -16.24
CA THR A 33 -25.82 -9.58 -15.85
C THR A 33 -25.76 -8.15 -15.35
N ALA A 34 -26.07 -7.24 -16.27
CA ALA A 34 -26.58 -5.93 -15.90
C ALA A 34 -28.00 -6.12 -15.34
N ASP A 35 -28.27 -5.34 -14.29
CA ASP A 35 -29.53 -5.09 -13.58
C ASP A 35 -30.04 -6.09 -12.53
N ASP A 36 -30.35 -5.47 -11.38
CA ASP A 36 -31.23 -5.90 -10.27
C ASP A 36 -30.69 -6.80 -9.15
N ASP A 37 -29.71 -6.32 -8.36
CA ASP A 37 -29.71 -6.51 -6.89
C ASP A 37 -28.76 -5.50 -6.20
N ARG A 38 -29.25 -4.27 -5.93
CA ARG A 38 -28.57 -3.31 -5.04
C ARG A 38 -29.17 -3.31 -3.63
N SER A 39 -29.83 -4.40 -3.23
CA SER A 39 -30.62 -4.48 -2.00
C SER A 39 -30.04 -5.41 -0.94
N GLY A 40 -28.93 -6.09 -1.20
CA GLY A 40 -28.26 -6.97 -0.24
C GLY A 40 -27.35 -6.25 0.77
N GLY A 41 -27.48 -6.60 2.04
CA GLY A 41 -26.42 -6.38 3.04
C GLY A 41 -25.16 -7.18 2.71
N TRP A 42 -24.07 -6.93 3.44
CA TRP A 42 -22.83 -7.71 3.31
C TRP A 42 -22.65 -8.63 4.51
N LYS A 43 -22.14 -9.85 4.27
CA LYS A 43 -21.72 -10.80 5.30
C LYS A 43 -20.28 -11.22 5.01
N GLY A 44 -19.42 -11.12 6.01
CA GLY A 44 -18.02 -11.52 5.91
C GLY A 44 -17.59 -12.50 6.98
N GLU A 45 -16.29 -12.79 6.97
CA GLU A 45 -15.63 -13.63 7.97
C GLU A 45 -15.87 -13.13 9.40
N GLY A 46 -15.87 -14.06 10.37
CA GLY A 46 -16.01 -13.74 11.79
C GLY A 46 -17.40 -13.23 12.19
N GLY A 47 -18.42 -13.44 11.36
CA GLY A 47 -19.79 -13.00 11.63
C GLY A 47 -20.02 -11.50 11.42
N LEU A 48 -19.05 -10.80 10.83
CA LEU A 48 -19.18 -9.38 10.52
C LEU A 48 -20.25 -9.17 9.43
N THR A 49 -21.10 -8.17 9.64
CA THR A 49 -22.17 -7.83 8.70
C THR A 49 -22.26 -6.32 8.48
N LEU A 50 -22.82 -5.93 7.35
CA LEU A 50 -23.26 -4.57 7.07
C LEU A 50 -24.72 -4.63 6.62
N THR A 51 -25.54 -3.68 7.07
CA THR A 51 -26.88 -3.47 6.49
C THR A 51 -26.76 -3.05 5.02
N SER A 52 -27.84 -3.16 4.25
CA SER A 52 -27.84 -2.74 2.84
C SER A 52 -27.45 -1.26 2.68
N GLU A 53 -27.91 -0.38 3.58
CA GLU A 53 -27.53 1.03 3.59
C GLU A 53 -26.02 1.22 3.83
N GLN A 54 -25.48 0.55 4.84
CA GLN A 54 -24.05 0.62 5.14
C GLN A 54 -23.20 0.07 3.99
N ASN A 55 -23.62 -1.05 3.40
CA ASN A 55 -22.95 -1.67 2.26
C ASN A 55 -22.92 -0.72 1.04
N ASN A 56 -24.05 -0.08 0.73
CA ASN A 56 -24.17 0.90 -0.35
C ASN A 56 -23.29 2.15 -0.09
N ALA A 57 -23.17 2.61 1.16
CA ALA A 57 -22.25 3.68 1.52
C ALA A 57 -20.79 3.30 1.28
N VAL A 58 -20.40 2.06 1.63
CA VAL A 58 -19.05 1.54 1.38
C VAL A 58 -18.76 1.43 -0.13
N ASP A 59 -19.71 0.93 -0.92
CA ASP A 59 -19.56 0.80 -2.37
C ASP A 59 -19.47 2.18 -3.06
N SER A 60 -20.25 3.15 -2.60
CA SER A 60 -20.16 4.54 -3.05
C SER A 60 -18.79 5.16 -2.73
N TYR A 61 -18.27 4.90 -1.53
CA TYR A 61 -16.93 5.34 -1.13
C TYR A 61 -15.83 4.70 -1.98
N LEU A 62 -15.91 3.40 -2.28
CA LEU A 62 -14.96 2.71 -3.17
C LEU A 62 -14.96 3.31 -4.58
N ALA A 63 -16.14 3.62 -5.11
CA ALA A 63 -16.27 4.25 -6.41
C ALA A 63 -15.62 5.64 -6.42
N HIS A 64 -15.81 6.44 -5.37
CA HIS A 64 -15.15 7.73 -5.21
C HIS A 64 -13.63 7.59 -5.10
N ALA A 65 -13.13 6.69 -4.24
CA ALA A 65 -11.71 6.41 -4.08
C ALA A 65 -11.05 5.99 -5.40
N ARG A 66 -11.70 5.12 -6.20
CA ARG A 66 -11.21 4.68 -7.52
C ARG A 66 -11.15 5.82 -8.54
N ARG A 67 -12.08 6.79 -8.49
CA ARG A 67 -12.01 7.98 -9.36
C ARG A 67 -10.87 8.91 -8.94
N ALA A 68 -10.75 9.18 -7.64
CA ALA A 68 -9.71 10.04 -7.08
C ALA A 68 -8.30 9.47 -7.31
N GLU A 69 -8.14 8.14 -7.16
CA GLU A 69 -6.87 7.42 -7.32
C GLU A 69 -6.20 7.71 -8.66
N ARG A 70 -6.95 7.89 -9.75
CA ARG A 70 -6.37 8.17 -11.08
C ARG A 70 -5.49 9.42 -11.09
N THR A 71 -5.90 10.47 -10.37
CA THR A 71 -5.11 11.70 -10.25
C THR A 71 -4.03 11.58 -9.18
N ILE A 72 -4.34 10.91 -8.06
CA ILE A 72 -3.38 10.71 -6.97
C ILE A 72 -2.18 9.88 -7.45
N SER A 73 -2.42 8.81 -8.19
CA SER A 73 -1.38 7.93 -8.74
C SER A 73 -0.41 8.64 -9.67
N VAL A 74 -0.90 9.55 -10.52
CA VAL A 74 -0.04 10.37 -11.38
C VAL A 74 0.92 11.19 -10.53
N ARG A 75 0.41 11.84 -9.48
CA ARG A 75 1.22 12.66 -8.57
C ARG A 75 2.22 11.84 -7.78
N VAL A 76 1.79 10.75 -7.14
CA VAL A 76 2.68 9.91 -6.34
C VAL A 76 3.79 9.29 -7.20
N ARG A 77 3.47 8.83 -8.42
CA ARG A 77 4.48 8.32 -9.35
C ARG A 77 5.43 9.41 -9.85
N ALA A 78 4.93 10.63 -10.06
CA ALA A 78 5.77 11.78 -10.39
C ALA A 78 6.73 12.13 -9.22
N ALA A 79 6.25 12.16 -7.98
CA ALA A 79 7.11 12.37 -6.80
C ALA A 79 8.16 11.26 -6.68
N ALA A 80 7.77 10.00 -6.92
CA ALA A 80 8.70 8.88 -6.95
C ALA A 80 9.80 9.08 -8.01
N ALA A 81 9.41 9.37 -9.26
CA ALA A 81 10.36 9.59 -10.35
C ALA A 81 11.31 10.77 -10.08
N LEU A 82 10.81 11.90 -9.58
CA LEU A 82 11.62 13.08 -9.25
C LEU A 82 12.67 12.81 -8.16
N THR A 83 12.42 11.82 -7.31
CA THR A 83 13.23 11.53 -6.13
C THR A 83 14.00 10.21 -6.23
N GLY A 84 13.90 9.51 -7.36
CA GLY A 84 14.53 8.19 -7.55
C GLY A 84 13.92 7.08 -6.70
N ALA A 85 12.66 7.21 -6.30
CA ALA A 85 11.96 6.18 -5.55
C ALA A 85 11.41 5.08 -6.46
N GLU A 86 11.47 3.84 -5.99
CA GLU A 86 10.69 2.75 -6.54
C GLU A 86 9.25 2.78 -5.96
N VAL A 87 8.24 2.54 -6.80
CA VAL A 87 6.85 2.40 -6.36
C VAL A 87 6.52 0.91 -6.22
N VAL A 88 6.57 0.42 -4.99
CA VAL A 88 6.42 -1.01 -4.68
C VAL A 88 4.95 -1.38 -4.48
N GLY A 89 4.50 -2.50 -5.07
CA GLY A 89 3.15 -3.05 -4.87
C GLY A 89 2.04 -2.17 -5.43
N PHE A 90 2.29 -1.45 -6.52
CA PHE A 90 1.33 -0.52 -7.13
C PHE A 90 0.02 -1.21 -7.58
N ASP A 91 0.05 -2.50 -7.90
CA ASP A 91 -1.13 -3.33 -8.15
C ASP A 91 -2.12 -3.33 -6.96
N LYS A 92 -1.61 -3.20 -5.72
CA LYS A 92 -2.38 -3.20 -4.46
C LYS A 92 -2.80 -1.81 -3.98
N ARG A 93 -2.62 -0.77 -4.81
CA ARG A 93 -2.86 0.62 -4.44
C ARG A 93 -4.30 0.93 -4.03
N LEU A 94 -5.27 0.16 -4.54
CA LEU A 94 -6.67 0.23 -4.13
C LEU A 94 -6.96 -0.92 -3.16
N LYS A 95 -7.60 -0.61 -2.04
CA LYS A 95 -8.12 -1.65 -1.14
C LYS A 95 -9.23 -2.43 -1.85
N SER A 96 -9.27 -3.75 -1.66
CA SER A 96 -10.34 -4.57 -2.23
C SER A 96 -11.69 -4.24 -1.56
N PRO A 97 -12.82 -4.41 -2.26
CA PRO A 97 -14.14 -4.16 -1.69
C PRO A 97 -14.37 -4.94 -0.40
N ASP A 98 -14.06 -6.24 -0.40
CA ASP A 98 -14.24 -7.10 0.77
C ASP A 98 -13.41 -6.65 1.98
N SER A 99 -12.13 -6.31 1.77
CA SER A 99 -11.27 -5.82 2.85
C SER A 99 -11.74 -4.48 3.42
N LEU A 100 -12.34 -3.61 2.60
CA LEU A 100 -12.91 -2.36 3.10
C LEU A 100 -14.20 -2.60 3.88
N LYS A 101 -15.12 -3.44 3.37
CA LYS A 101 -16.36 -3.81 4.06
C LYS A 101 -16.08 -4.44 5.41
N ARG A 102 -15.11 -5.36 5.47
CA ARG A 102 -14.63 -5.98 6.72
C ARG A 102 -14.08 -4.96 7.71
N LYS A 103 -13.27 -4.00 7.23
CA LYS A 103 -12.72 -2.94 8.09
C LYS A 103 -13.82 -2.05 8.67
N VAL A 104 -14.80 -1.67 7.84
CA VAL A 104 -15.93 -0.85 8.26
C VAL A 104 -16.80 -1.60 9.27
N ALA A 105 -17.19 -2.84 8.96
CA ALA A 105 -17.99 -3.69 9.85
C ALA A 105 -17.29 -3.91 11.20
N GLY A 106 -16.01 -4.27 11.19
CA GLY A 106 -15.23 -4.43 12.42
C GLY A 106 -15.17 -3.15 13.25
N THR A 107 -14.95 -1.99 12.62
CA THR A 107 -14.92 -0.70 13.34
C THR A 107 -16.28 -0.37 13.95
N LEU A 108 -17.40 -0.67 13.28
CA LEU A 108 -18.75 -0.44 13.80
C LEU A 108 -19.07 -1.35 15.00
N VAL A 109 -18.58 -2.60 14.99
CA VAL A 109 -18.70 -3.52 16.12
C VAL A 109 -17.87 -3.04 17.32
N GLU A 110 -16.62 -2.61 17.08
CA GLU A 110 -15.72 -2.12 18.12
C GLU A 110 -16.15 -0.75 18.68
N GLN A 111 -16.86 0.05 17.88
CA GLN A 111 -17.25 1.43 18.21
C GLN A 111 -18.74 1.67 17.92
N PRO A 112 -19.67 1.11 18.73
CA PRO A 112 -21.12 1.15 18.45
C PRO A 112 -21.73 2.56 18.33
N GLY A 113 -21.07 3.58 18.88
CA GLY A 113 -21.53 4.98 18.78
C GLY A 113 -21.18 5.69 17.47
N ARG A 114 -20.46 5.04 16.55
CA ARG A 114 -20.08 5.62 15.26
C ARG A 114 -21.01 5.19 14.15
N ASN A 115 -21.35 6.12 13.28
CA ASN A 115 -22.05 5.82 12.03
C ASN A 115 -21.06 5.51 10.89
N VAL A 116 -21.55 4.86 9.83
CA VAL A 116 -20.76 4.42 8.67
C VAL A 116 -20.03 5.58 7.99
N ALA A 117 -20.67 6.75 7.87
CA ALA A 117 -20.07 7.92 7.24
C ALA A 117 -18.84 8.41 8.02
N SER A 118 -18.94 8.46 9.35
CA SER A 118 -17.82 8.84 10.22
C SER A 118 -16.67 7.84 10.13
N VAL A 119 -16.96 6.53 10.02
CA VAL A 119 -15.95 5.49 9.87
C VAL A 119 -15.22 5.66 8.54
N LEU A 120 -15.97 5.77 7.43
CA LEU A 120 -15.43 5.97 6.08
C LEU A 120 -14.58 7.23 5.98
N ALA A 121 -15.00 8.34 6.58
CA ALA A 121 -14.26 9.61 6.60
C ALA A 121 -12.86 9.49 7.25
N GLY A 122 -12.67 8.50 8.13
CA GLY A 122 -11.38 8.23 8.77
C GLY A 122 -10.49 7.22 8.03
N ILE A 123 -10.96 6.60 6.94
CA ILE A 123 -10.19 5.58 6.22
C ILE A 123 -9.17 6.24 5.28
N GLY A 124 -7.93 6.30 5.73
CA GLY A 124 -6.81 6.81 4.94
C GLY A 124 -6.22 5.84 3.92
N ASP A 125 -6.41 4.53 4.10
CA ASP A 125 -5.70 3.47 3.35
C ASP A 125 -6.52 2.84 2.21
N ALA A 126 -7.63 3.46 1.80
CA ALA A 126 -8.41 3.00 0.65
C ALA A 126 -7.66 3.19 -0.67
N VAL A 127 -6.87 4.27 -0.76
CA VAL A 127 -5.85 4.53 -1.77
C VAL A 127 -4.52 4.58 -1.03
N ARG A 128 -3.54 3.75 -1.41
CA ARG A 128 -2.27 3.61 -0.68
C ARG A 128 -1.10 3.33 -1.60
N TYR A 129 0.06 3.85 -1.25
CA TYR A 129 1.29 3.68 -2.01
C TYR A 129 2.45 3.35 -1.08
N THR A 130 3.44 2.62 -1.59
CA THR A 130 4.73 2.45 -0.94
C THR A 130 5.80 3.03 -1.85
N LEU A 131 6.57 4.00 -1.36
CA LEU A 131 7.77 4.49 -2.02
C LEU A 131 9.00 3.94 -1.29
N GLN A 132 9.97 3.48 -2.07
CA GLN A 132 11.17 2.82 -1.58
C GLN A 132 12.44 3.47 -2.13
N TRP A 133 13.43 3.69 -1.26
CA TRP A 133 14.77 4.16 -1.63
C TRP A 133 15.84 3.33 -0.94
N GLY A 134 17.04 3.25 -1.53
CA GLY A 134 18.22 2.76 -0.81
C GLY A 134 18.55 3.63 0.41
N ASP A 135 19.21 3.05 1.41
CA ASP A 135 19.45 3.68 2.72
C ASP A 135 20.09 5.07 2.64
N THR A 136 21.05 5.27 1.74
CA THR A 136 21.75 6.55 1.57
C THR A 136 20.87 7.64 0.97
N ALA A 137 19.88 7.26 0.16
CA ALA A 137 18.95 8.18 -0.50
C ALA A 137 17.63 8.36 0.26
N TYR A 138 17.38 7.56 1.31
CA TYR A 138 16.09 7.51 1.99
C TYR A 138 15.63 8.88 2.52
N THR A 139 16.44 9.51 3.37
CA THR A 139 16.03 10.74 4.07
C THR A 139 15.82 11.91 3.11
N SER A 140 16.72 12.07 2.12
CA SER A 140 16.58 13.11 1.09
C SER A 140 15.42 12.82 0.14
N GLY A 141 15.21 11.55 -0.23
CA GLY A 141 14.10 11.08 -1.05
C GLY A 141 12.74 11.35 -0.39
N VAL A 142 12.58 10.98 0.87
CA VAL A 142 11.36 11.25 1.65
C VAL A 142 11.09 12.75 1.72
N THR A 143 12.09 13.55 2.10
CA THR A 143 11.93 15.00 2.25
C THR A 143 11.47 15.66 0.95
N ARG A 144 12.07 15.26 -0.18
CA ARG A 144 11.71 15.81 -1.50
C ARG A 144 10.35 15.29 -1.99
N ALA A 145 10.03 14.03 -1.75
CA ALA A 145 8.77 13.44 -2.19
C ALA A 145 7.58 13.99 -1.41
N SER A 146 7.69 14.08 -0.08
CA SER A 146 6.67 14.70 0.76
C SER A 146 6.53 16.19 0.47
N GLY A 147 7.65 16.90 0.25
CA GLY A 147 7.66 18.29 -0.21
C GLY A 147 6.89 18.47 -1.51
N ALA A 148 7.18 17.67 -2.55
CA ALA A 148 6.47 17.73 -3.83
C ALA A 148 4.96 17.47 -3.67
N LEU A 149 4.57 16.48 -2.86
CA LEU A 149 3.15 16.21 -2.58
C LEU A 149 2.48 17.41 -1.88
N ALA A 150 3.12 18.02 -0.90
CA ALA A 150 2.63 19.23 -0.24
C ALA A 150 2.58 20.42 -1.20
N ASP A 151 3.56 20.56 -2.08
CA ASP A 151 3.64 21.66 -3.03
C ASP A 151 2.52 21.64 -4.06
N TRP A 152 2.12 20.43 -4.40
CA TRP A 152 0.96 20.10 -5.19
C TRP A 152 -0.36 20.27 -4.42
N GLY A 153 -0.34 20.76 -3.19
CA GLY A 153 -1.52 21.09 -2.39
C GLY A 153 -2.16 19.88 -1.73
N ASN A 154 -1.46 18.76 -1.60
CA ASN A 154 -1.95 17.69 -0.73
C ASN A 154 -1.66 18.05 0.73
N GLU A 155 -2.69 18.03 1.57
CA GLU A 155 -2.57 18.30 3.01
C GLU A 155 -2.03 17.05 3.72
N SER A 156 -1.02 17.18 4.58
CA SER A 156 -0.58 16.07 5.43
C SER A 156 -1.53 15.93 6.62
N THR A 157 -2.21 14.78 6.71
CA THR A 157 -3.20 14.49 7.76
C THR A 157 -2.67 13.55 8.84
N LYS A 158 -1.56 12.86 8.58
CA LYS A 158 -0.90 11.95 9.51
C LYS A 158 0.59 11.86 9.19
N TRP A 159 1.43 11.87 10.22
CA TRP A 159 2.88 11.65 10.11
C TRP A 159 3.38 10.72 11.21
N SER A 160 3.43 9.41 10.93
CA SER A 160 3.85 8.40 11.90
C SER A 160 5.26 7.92 11.60
N ASN A 161 6.27 8.61 12.15
CA ASN A 161 7.67 8.22 12.07
C ASN A 161 8.00 7.19 13.16
N THR A 162 8.38 5.97 12.76
CA THR A 162 8.68 4.89 13.71
C THR A 162 10.15 4.47 13.74
N TRP A 163 11.02 5.14 12.97
CA TRP A 163 12.47 4.85 12.93
C TRP A 163 13.16 4.95 14.29
N GLY A 164 12.64 5.81 15.18
CA GLY A 164 13.17 6.00 16.54
C GLY A 164 12.65 5.01 17.59
N ARG A 165 11.67 4.14 17.26
CA ARG A 165 11.11 3.20 18.24
C ARG A 165 12.14 2.12 18.60
N ALA A 166 12.15 1.66 19.85
CA ALA A 166 13.03 0.58 20.27
C ALA A 166 12.65 -0.77 19.62
N SER A 167 11.36 -1.06 19.52
CA SER A 167 10.81 -2.30 18.95
C SER A 167 9.65 -2.02 17.97
N GLY A 168 9.22 -3.06 17.27
CA GLY A 168 8.14 -3.02 16.29
C GLY A 168 8.50 -2.33 14.97
N TYR A 169 7.46 -2.07 14.18
CA TYR A 169 7.54 -1.59 12.80
C TYR A 169 8.54 -0.43 12.59
N LYS A 170 9.37 -0.56 11.55
CA LYS A 170 10.34 0.46 11.11
C LYS A 170 9.92 1.03 9.77
N GLY A 171 9.72 2.34 9.73
CA GLY A 171 9.34 3.06 8.52
C GLY A 171 8.68 4.38 8.84
N LEU A 172 8.14 5.01 7.81
CA LEU A 172 7.35 6.22 7.94
C LEU A 172 6.01 6.01 7.22
N ASN A 173 4.92 6.04 7.99
CA ASN A 173 3.56 5.91 7.47
C ASN A 173 2.88 7.27 7.52
N THR A 174 2.46 7.77 6.35
CA THR A 174 1.90 9.12 6.21
C THR A 174 0.54 9.11 5.56
N GLY A 175 -0.32 10.02 6.02
CA GLY A 175 -1.65 10.25 5.46
C GLY A 175 -1.70 11.61 4.79
N TRP A 176 -2.45 11.67 3.70
CA TRP A 176 -2.59 12.85 2.86
C TRP A 176 -4.05 13.05 2.44
N ARG A 177 -4.45 14.29 2.21
CA ARG A 177 -5.74 14.63 1.59
C ARG A 177 -5.51 15.25 0.22
N ALA A 178 -6.11 14.66 -0.81
CA ALA A 178 -6.04 15.19 -2.16
C ALA A 178 -6.89 16.47 -2.30
N PRO A 179 -6.35 17.58 -2.85
CA PRO A 179 -7.00 18.90 -2.77
C PRO A 179 -8.33 19.01 -3.53
N ARG A 180 -8.49 18.29 -4.63
CA ARG A 180 -9.70 18.39 -5.48
C ARG A 180 -10.80 17.43 -5.06
N SER A 181 -10.45 16.18 -4.78
CA SER A 181 -11.45 15.16 -4.41
C SER A 181 -11.74 15.11 -2.92
N GLY A 182 -10.86 15.65 -2.07
CA GLY A 182 -10.91 15.46 -0.62
C GLY A 182 -10.56 14.03 -0.16
N GLN A 183 -10.29 13.12 -1.10
CA GLN A 183 -9.97 11.71 -0.81
C GLN A 183 -8.69 11.63 0.02
N LEU A 184 -8.77 10.90 1.13
CA LEU A 184 -7.60 10.52 1.90
C LEU A 184 -6.82 9.43 1.18
N PHE A 185 -5.50 9.51 1.22
CA PHE A 185 -4.61 8.46 0.74
C PHE A 185 -3.39 8.30 1.65
N GLU A 186 -2.83 7.10 1.67
CA GLU A 186 -1.65 6.77 2.43
C GLU A 186 -0.42 6.72 1.52
N VAL A 187 0.70 7.25 2.02
CA VAL A 187 2.02 6.99 1.43
C VAL A 187 2.94 6.47 2.52
N GLN A 188 3.43 5.25 2.33
CA GLN A 188 4.43 4.62 3.19
C GLN A 188 5.81 4.82 2.56
N PHE A 189 6.79 5.17 3.38
CA PHE A 189 8.16 5.39 2.94
C PHE A 189 9.09 4.37 3.60
N HIS A 190 9.75 3.57 2.77
CA HIS A 190 10.59 2.45 3.22
C HIS A 190 12.00 2.46 2.60
N THR A 191 12.93 1.81 3.29
CA THR A 191 14.10 1.17 2.66
C THR A 191 13.79 -0.28 2.26
N PRO A 192 14.56 -0.91 1.36
CA PRO A 192 14.38 -2.32 1.03
C PRO A 192 14.33 -3.24 2.25
N ALA A 193 15.25 -3.06 3.21
CA ALA A 193 15.28 -3.87 4.44
C ALA A 193 14.01 -3.69 5.28
N SER A 194 13.56 -2.43 5.46
CA SER A 194 12.33 -2.16 6.23
C SER A 194 11.06 -2.65 5.51
N LYS A 195 11.03 -2.63 4.17
CA LYS A 195 9.91 -3.16 3.39
C LYS A 195 9.85 -4.68 3.47
N HIS A 196 11.00 -5.34 3.33
CA HIS A 196 11.10 -6.78 3.50
C HIS A 196 10.65 -7.22 4.89
N ALA A 197 11.12 -6.53 5.95
CA ALA A 197 10.67 -6.79 7.31
C ALA A 197 9.14 -6.59 7.47
N GLN A 198 8.56 -5.55 6.87
CA GLN A 198 7.11 -5.34 6.87
C GLN A 198 6.36 -6.52 6.22
N GLU A 199 6.83 -7.01 5.07
CA GLU A 199 6.16 -8.11 4.35
C GLU A 199 6.27 -9.43 5.09
N ALA A 200 7.44 -9.73 5.66
CA ALA A 200 7.67 -10.92 6.48
C ALA A 200 6.79 -10.88 7.75
N THR A 201 6.77 -9.75 8.45
CA THR A 201 5.98 -9.60 9.69
C THR A 201 4.48 -9.54 9.44
N HIS A 202 4.02 -9.12 8.26
CA HIS A 202 2.59 -9.09 7.95
C HIS A 202 1.93 -10.47 8.10
N ARG A 203 2.58 -11.54 7.64
CA ARG A 203 2.05 -12.91 7.80
C ARG A 203 1.92 -13.31 9.27
N LEU A 204 2.94 -12.97 10.07
CA LEU A 204 2.95 -13.24 11.51
C LEU A 204 1.85 -12.45 12.24
N TYR A 205 1.66 -11.19 11.85
CA TYR A 205 0.59 -10.35 12.38
C TYR A 205 -0.80 -10.87 12.03
N GLU A 206 -1.02 -11.36 10.81
CA GLU A 206 -2.28 -11.96 10.39
C GLU A 206 -2.63 -13.20 11.23
N GLU A 207 -1.65 -14.02 11.58
CA GLU A 207 -1.85 -15.13 12.53
C GLU A 207 -2.08 -14.62 13.96
N GLN A 208 -1.25 -13.67 14.42
CA GLN A 208 -1.27 -13.15 15.79
C GLN A 208 -2.63 -12.54 16.14
N ARG A 209 -3.27 -11.85 15.20
CA ARG A 209 -4.54 -11.15 15.43
C ARG A 209 -5.76 -12.07 15.49
N LEU A 210 -5.65 -13.35 15.11
CA LEU A 210 -6.78 -14.26 15.16
C LEU A 210 -7.22 -14.51 16.62
N PRO A 211 -8.54 -14.57 16.89
CA PRO A 211 -9.05 -14.94 18.21
C PRO A 211 -8.61 -16.34 18.64
N SER A 212 -8.43 -17.25 17.69
CA SER A 212 -7.99 -18.63 17.90
C SER A 212 -6.51 -18.76 18.27
N THR A 213 -5.69 -17.73 18.07
CA THR A 213 -4.26 -17.79 18.40
C THR A 213 -4.05 -17.65 19.90
N GLY A 214 -3.52 -18.71 20.50
CA GLY A 214 -3.30 -18.80 21.95
C GLY A 214 -2.26 -17.80 22.47
N PRO A 215 -2.29 -17.45 23.77
CA PRO A 215 -1.40 -16.43 24.35
C PRO A 215 0.10 -16.72 24.19
N GLU A 216 0.51 -17.98 24.27
CA GLU A 216 1.91 -18.36 24.09
C GLU A 216 2.38 -18.15 22.65
N ARG A 217 1.61 -18.62 21.67
CA ARG A 217 1.89 -18.39 20.25
C ARG A 217 1.89 -16.90 19.91
N LYS A 218 0.97 -16.11 20.48
CA LYS A 218 0.99 -14.64 20.35
C LYS A 218 2.29 -14.01 20.84
N ARG A 219 2.86 -14.49 21.95
CA ARG A 219 4.16 -14.02 22.46
C ARG A 219 5.32 -14.43 21.56
N GLU A 220 5.28 -15.63 21.00
CA GLU A 220 6.27 -16.11 20.03
C GLU A 220 6.26 -15.26 18.76
N LEU A 221 5.09 -15.12 18.13
CA LEU A 221 4.89 -14.26 16.96
C LEU A 221 5.33 -12.83 17.21
N GLN A 222 5.11 -12.30 18.41
CA GLN A 222 5.59 -10.96 18.78
C GLN A 222 7.12 -10.89 18.80
N ARG A 223 7.80 -11.87 19.42
CA ARG A 223 9.26 -11.93 19.45
C ARG A 223 9.87 -12.06 18.05
N GLU A 224 9.27 -12.89 17.19
CA GLU A 224 9.69 -13.04 15.80
C GLU A 224 9.57 -11.72 15.03
N GLN A 225 8.44 -11.02 15.17
CA GLN A 225 8.24 -9.71 14.54
C GLN A 225 9.24 -8.67 15.04
N ASP A 226 9.48 -8.61 16.35
CA ASP A 226 10.43 -7.68 16.94
C ASP A 226 11.86 -7.97 16.49
N ALA A 227 12.26 -9.24 16.37
CA ALA A 227 13.57 -9.63 15.86
C ALA A 227 13.77 -9.19 14.39
N LEU A 228 12.76 -9.40 13.53
CA LEU A 228 12.81 -8.99 12.13
C LEU A 228 12.97 -7.47 11.98
N PHE A 229 12.24 -6.67 12.78
CA PHE A 229 12.38 -5.22 12.73
C PHE A 229 13.63 -4.68 13.45
N ALA A 230 14.15 -5.38 14.46
CA ALA A 230 15.39 -5.00 15.13
C ALA A 230 16.60 -5.11 14.19
N ALA A 231 16.56 -6.03 13.22
CA ALA A 231 17.59 -6.20 12.21
C ALA A 231 17.60 -5.11 11.12
N VAL A 232 16.57 -4.26 11.06
CA VAL A 232 16.47 -3.21 10.02
C VAL A 232 17.43 -2.06 10.34
N PRO A 233 18.40 -1.75 9.44
CA PRO A 233 19.25 -0.58 9.60
C PRO A 233 18.41 0.70 9.58
N VAL A 234 18.72 1.63 10.50
CA VAL A 234 18.08 2.95 10.53
C VAL A 234 18.85 3.90 9.62
N PRO A 235 18.24 4.43 8.55
CA PRO A 235 18.94 5.36 7.65
C PRO A 235 19.36 6.65 8.36
N ALA A 236 20.48 7.23 7.93
CA ALA A 236 20.98 8.48 8.49
C ALA A 236 19.93 9.58 8.41
N GLY A 237 19.63 10.22 9.54
CA GLY A 237 18.62 11.30 9.63
C GLY A 237 17.15 10.84 9.64
N ALA A 238 16.85 9.55 9.47
CA ALA A 238 15.45 9.07 9.38
C ALA A 238 14.62 9.36 10.63
N ARG A 239 15.26 9.35 11.82
CA ARG A 239 14.61 9.68 13.10
C ARG A 239 14.12 11.14 13.18
N SER A 240 14.72 12.03 12.40
CA SER A 240 14.41 13.47 12.43
C SER A 240 13.45 13.91 11.32
N LEU A 241 12.98 12.98 10.48
CA LEU A 241 12.01 13.29 9.42
C LEU A 241 10.69 13.79 10.02
N ALA A 242 10.33 15.02 9.64
CA ALA A 242 9.10 15.69 10.03
C ALA A 242 8.18 15.91 8.82
N ALA A 243 6.89 16.10 9.07
CA ALA A 243 5.92 16.44 8.04
C ALA A 243 6.33 17.76 7.35
N PRO A 244 6.05 17.91 6.05
CA PRO A 244 6.24 19.21 5.40
C PRO A 244 5.36 20.27 6.07
N ALA A 245 5.88 21.49 6.18
CA ALA A 245 5.14 22.58 6.79
C ALA A 245 3.83 22.84 6.02
N PRO A 246 2.72 23.16 6.72
CA PRO A 246 1.51 23.63 6.06
C PRO A 246 1.83 24.86 5.22
N ARG A 247 1.37 24.89 3.97
CA ARG A 247 1.49 26.10 3.17
C ARG A 247 0.61 27.20 3.79
N PRO A 248 1.11 28.42 3.99
CA PRO A 248 0.26 29.55 4.35
C PRO A 248 -0.84 29.71 3.29
N ALA A 249 -2.07 30.04 3.70
CA ALA A 249 -3.11 30.38 2.74
C ALA A 249 -2.60 31.53 1.85
N PRO A 250 -2.85 31.50 0.52
CA PRO A 250 -2.51 32.64 -0.33
C PRO A 250 -3.19 33.88 0.25
N VAL A 251 -2.39 34.91 0.54
CA VAL A 251 -2.93 36.21 0.98
C VAL A 251 -3.84 36.69 -0.14
N PRO A 252 -5.12 37.03 0.14
CA PRO A 252 -5.99 37.55 -0.89
C PRO A 252 -5.33 38.79 -1.50
N ALA A 253 -5.22 38.81 -2.83
CA ALA A 253 -4.71 39.97 -3.54
C ALA A 253 -5.57 41.18 -3.13
N SER A 254 -4.94 42.20 -2.54
CA SER A 254 -5.61 43.45 -2.23
C SER A 254 -6.17 44.01 -3.53
N ALA A 255 -7.49 44.19 -3.55
CA ALA A 255 -8.22 44.86 -4.63
C ALA A 255 -7.92 46.36 -4.64
#